data_AF-A0A8S2T3Z8-F1
#
_entry.id   AF-A0A8S2T3Z8-F1
#
_cell.length_a   1.000
_cell.length_b   1.000
_cell.length_c   1.000
_cell.angle_alpha   90.00
_cell.angle_beta   90.00
_cell.angle_gamma   90.00
#
_symmetry.space_group_name_H-M   'P 1'
#
loop_
_entity.id
_entity.type
_entity.pdbx_description
1 polymer ?
#
loop_
_entity_poly.entity_id
_entity_poly.type
_entity_poly.pdbx_seq_one_letter_code
_entity_poly.pdbx_strand_id
1 'polypeptide(L)'
;MAALKRTVDLSSEEIQQAWQDVRSDAAETNWVLLTYGDNGEIILCGKGSGGLNEMRKKLKDNQIYVGVIRVRAVDDYGSQRAKFVYINYVGVAV
;
A
#
# COMPACT_ATOMS: atom_id res chain seq x y z
N MET A 1 -28.46 16.26 4.51
CA MET A 1 -27.01 16.03 4.64
C MET A 1 -26.77 14.54 4.76
N ALA A 2 -26.05 13.93 3.82
CA ALA A 2 -25.71 12.51 3.91
C ALA A 2 -24.72 12.30 5.06
N ALA A 3 -24.98 11.33 5.93
CA ALA A 3 -24.05 10.98 7.00
C ALA A 3 -22.73 10.52 6.37
N LEU A 4 -21.61 11.07 6.86
CA LEU A 4 -20.27 10.62 6.50
C LEU A 4 -20.19 9.11 6.78
N LYS A 5 -19.98 8.30 5.73
CA LYS A 5 -19.81 6.85 5.86
C LYS A 5 -18.52 6.62 6.67
N ARG A 6 -18.65 6.30 7.96
CA ARG A 6 -17.53 6.18 8.92
C ARG A 6 -16.72 4.90 8.75
N THR A 7 -17.04 4.07 7.76
CA THR A 7 -16.43 2.75 7.56
C THR A 7 -15.79 2.69 6.19
N VAL A 8 -14.50 2.35 6.19
CA VAL A 8 -13.71 2.07 5.00
C VAL A 8 -13.97 0.63 4.57
N ASP A 9 -14.26 0.40 3.29
CA ASP A 9 -14.45 -0.93 2.72
C ASP A 9 -13.16 -1.45 2.08
N LEU A 10 -12.70 -2.62 2.53
CA LEU A 10 -11.51 -3.33 2.01
C LEU A 10 -11.86 -4.79 1.64
N SER A 11 -13.13 -5.06 1.33
CA SER A 11 -13.61 -6.39 0.94
C SER A 11 -13.23 -6.80 -0.49
N SER A 12 -12.64 -5.89 -1.28
CA SER A 12 -12.12 -6.20 -2.62
C SER A 12 -11.12 -7.36 -2.58
N GLU A 13 -11.41 -8.41 -3.35
CA GLU A 13 -10.55 -9.59 -3.51
C GLU A 13 -9.15 -9.21 -4.00
N GLU A 14 -9.06 -8.21 -4.88
CA GLU A 14 -7.79 -7.72 -5.44
C GLU A 14 -6.92 -7.08 -4.35
N ILE A 15 -7.52 -6.28 -3.46
CA ILE A 15 -6.84 -5.67 -2.32
C ILE A 15 -6.40 -6.74 -1.33
N GLN A 16 -7.28 -7.71 -1.03
CA GLN A 16 -6.96 -8.80 -0.12
C GLN A 16 -5.81 -9.64 -0.66
N GLN A 17 -5.85 -10.03 -1.93
CA GLN A 17 -4.78 -10.80 -2.56
C GLN A 17 -3.45 -10.02 -2.58
N ALA A 18 -3.47 -8.74 -2.96
CA ALA A 18 -2.27 -7.89 -2.93
C ALA A 18 -1.66 -7.80 -1.52
N TRP A 19 -2.50 -7.69 -0.49
CA TRP A 19 -2.04 -7.68 0.89
C TRP A 19 -1.47 -9.03 1.34
N GLN A 20 -2.09 -10.15 0.97
CA GLN A 20 -1.54 -11.47 1.26
C GLN A 20 -0.19 -11.68 0.60
N ASP A 21 -0.03 -11.25 -0.66
CA ASP A 21 1.25 -11.31 -1.37
C ASP A 21 2.33 -10.51 -0.61
N VAL A 22 2.04 -9.26 -0.20
CA VAL A 22 3.00 -8.42 0.54
C VAL A 22 3.41 -9.05 1.87
N ARG A 23 2.50 -9.74 2.56
CA ARG A 23 2.78 -10.42 3.84
C ARG A 23 3.56 -11.72 3.68
N SER A 24 3.43 -12.39 2.53
CA SER A 24 3.98 -13.72 2.31
C SER A 24 5.46 -13.66 1.95
N ASP A 25 6.34 -14.20 2.81
CA ASP A 25 7.78 -14.32 2.55
C ASP A 25 8.17 -15.11 1.29
N ALA A 26 7.22 -15.87 0.75
CA ALA A 26 7.38 -16.63 -0.49
C ALA A 26 7.04 -15.81 -1.76
N ALA A 27 6.25 -14.73 -1.64
CA ALA A 27 5.89 -13.90 -2.78
C ALA A 27 6.97 -12.85 -3.08
N GLU A 28 7.18 -12.54 -4.36
CA GLU A 28 8.09 -11.47 -4.77
C GLU A 28 7.52 -10.09 -4.47
N THR A 29 6.19 -9.95 -4.53
CA THR A 29 5.48 -8.71 -4.22
C THR A 29 5.91 -8.20 -2.84
N ASN A 30 6.41 -6.97 -2.79
CA ASN A 30 6.91 -6.36 -1.57
C ASN A 30 6.31 -4.97 -1.33
N TRP A 31 5.37 -4.51 -2.15
CA TRP A 31 4.55 -3.35 -1.83
C TRP A 31 3.15 -3.44 -2.41
N VAL A 32 2.22 -2.74 -1.75
CA VAL A 32 0.85 -2.47 -2.19
C VAL A 32 0.56 -0.98 -1.98
N LEU A 33 -0.15 -0.37 -2.91
CA LEU A 33 -0.59 1.02 -2.85
C LEU A 33 -2.08 1.12 -3.16
N LEU A 34 -2.81 1.77 -2.28
CA LEU A 34 -4.24 2.03 -2.37
C LEU A 34 -4.47 3.54 -2.57
N THR A 35 -5.57 3.89 -3.23
CA THR A 35 -6.05 5.26 -3.43
C THR A 35 -7.56 5.32 -3.32
N TYR A 36 -8.13 6.51 -3.32
CA TYR A 36 -9.57 6.71 -3.48
C TYR A 36 -9.96 6.71 -4.97
N GLY A 37 -11.03 5.98 -5.29
CA GLY A 37 -11.74 6.06 -6.56
C GLY A 37 -12.71 7.24 -6.60
N ASP A 38 -13.41 7.39 -7.71
CA ASP A 38 -14.25 8.56 -8.00
C ASP A 38 -15.45 8.69 -7.03
N ASN A 39 -15.93 7.59 -6.44
CA ASN A 39 -17.04 7.60 -5.49
C ASN A 39 -16.56 7.53 -4.02
N GLY A 40 -15.27 7.77 -3.78
CA GLY A 40 -14.66 7.74 -2.44
C GLY A 40 -14.44 6.32 -1.88
N GLU A 41 -14.62 5.29 -2.69
CA GLU A 41 -14.23 3.91 -2.37
C GLU A 41 -12.70 3.74 -2.41
N ILE A 42 -12.17 2.79 -1.62
CA ILE A 42 -10.76 2.45 -1.71
C ILE A 42 -10.55 1.46 -2.84
N ILE A 43 -9.60 1.77 -3.73
CA ILE A 43 -9.21 0.93 -4.86
C ILE A 43 -7.72 0.62 -4.81
N LEU A 44 -7.33 -0.48 -5.46
CA LEU A 44 -5.92 -0.79 -5.68
C LEU A 44 -5.32 0.18 -6.72
N CYS A 45 -4.34 0.98 -6.31
CA CYS A 45 -3.55 1.80 -7.23
C CYS A 45 -2.44 0.98 -7.91
N GLY A 46 -1.85 0.04 -7.16
CA GLY A 46 -0.88 -0.90 -7.70
C GLY A 46 -0.23 -1.78 -6.65
N LYS A 47 0.53 -2.77 -7.12
CA LYS A 47 1.42 -3.63 -6.34
C LYS A 47 2.65 -3.97 -7.16
N GLY A 48 3.71 -4.45 -6.52
CA GLY A 48 4.92 -4.87 -7.21
C GLY A 48 6.04 -5.33 -6.29
N SER A 49 7.22 -5.53 -6.89
CA SER A 49 8.40 -6.11 -6.24
C SER A 49 9.59 -5.14 -6.21
N GLY A 50 9.45 -3.94 -6.77
CA GLY A 50 10.49 -2.91 -6.84
C GLY A 50 10.55 -1.96 -5.64
N GLY A 51 9.81 -2.26 -4.57
CA GLY A 51 9.77 -1.48 -3.32
C GLY A 51 9.40 -0.01 -3.51
N LEU A 52 9.96 0.85 -2.64
CA LEU A 52 9.63 2.28 -2.58
C LEU A 52 9.90 3.02 -3.90
N ASN A 53 10.97 2.65 -4.62
CA ASN A 53 11.36 3.32 -5.86
C ASN A 53 10.36 3.06 -7.00
N GLU A 54 9.73 1.89 -7.01
CA GLU A 54 8.65 1.58 -7.94
C GLU A 54 7.34 2.23 -7.47
N MET A 55 6.98 2.04 -6.20
CA MET A 55 5.74 2.58 -5.62
C MET A 55 5.62 4.10 -5.81
N ARG A 56 6.69 4.87 -5.54
CA ARG A 56 6.65 6.33 -5.62
C ARG A 56 6.34 6.87 -7.01
N LYS A 57 6.60 6.10 -8.07
CA LYS A 57 6.29 6.49 -9.47
C LYS A 57 4.77 6.54 -9.73
N LYS A 58 3.96 5.96 -8.83
CA LYS A 58 2.50 5.98 -8.91
C LYS A 58 1.87 7.18 -8.20
N LEU A 59 2.62 7.88 -7.35
CA LEU A 59 2.12 9.00 -6.57
C LEU A 59 1.89 10.22 -7.47
N LYS A 60 0.76 10.90 -7.25
CA LYS A 60 0.40 12.17 -7.88
C LYS A 60 0.07 13.20 -6.80
N ASP A 61 0.42 14.44 -7.07
CA ASP A 61 0.24 15.54 -6.11
C ASP A 61 -1.22 15.90 -5.84
N ASN A 62 -2.17 15.42 -6.64
CA ASN A 62 -3.60 15.71 -6.51
C ASN A 62 -4.41 14.53 -5.93
N GLN A 63 -3.77 13.56 -5.28
CA GLN A 63 -4.43 12.37 -4.74
C GLN A 63 -3.89 12.01 -3.35
N ILE A 64 -4.69 11.24 -2.61
CA ILE A 64 -4.32 10.63 -1.33
C ILE A 64 -4.03 9.16 -1.57
N TYR A 65 -2.93 8.65 -1.02
CA TYR A 65 -2.57 7.25 -1.09
C TYR A 65 -2.25 6.66 0.28
N VAL A 66 -2.55 5.37 0.41
CA VAL A 66 -2.16 4.54 1.56
C VAL A 66 -1.39 3.34 1.03
N GLY A 67 -0.14 3.20 1.44
CA GLY A 67 0.73 2.12 0.97
C GLY A 67 1.39 1.35 2.09
N VAL A 68 1.73 0.09 1.81
CA VAL A 68 2.58 -0.71 2.68
C VAL A 68 3.71 -1.31 1.87
N ILE A 69 4.93 -1.22 2.40
CA ILE A 69 6.14 -1.82 1.82
C ILE A 69 6.73 -2.81 2.81
N ARG A 70 7.00 -4.03 2.36
CA ARG A 70 7.82 -5.01 3.07
C ARG A 70 9.28 -4.83 2.67
N VAL A 71 10.14 -4.69 3.67
CA VAL A 71 11.60 -4.68 3.52
C VAL A 71 12.22 -5.82 4.33
N ARG A 72 13.30 -6.42 3.83
CA ARG A 72 14.10 -7.36 4.63
C ARG A 72 15.21 -6.58 5.33
N ALA A 73 15.16 -6.55 6.65
CA ALA A 73 16.24 -6.01 7.47
C ALA A 73 17.17 -7.15 7.89
N VAL A 74 18.48 -6.93 7.77
CA VAL A 74 19.52 -7.81 8.26
C VAL A 74 20.19 -7.10 9.43
N ASP A 75 20.24 -7.74 10.60
CA ASP A 75 21.01 -7.19 11.73
C ASP A 75 22.49 -7.58 11.65
N ASP A 76 23.31 -6.97 12.51
CA ASP A 76 24.76 -7.18 12.57
C ASP A 76 25.15 -8.64 12.90
N TYR A 77 24.19 -9.45 13.34
CA TYR A 77 24.33 -10.86 13.68
C TYR A 77 23.76 -11.80 12.60
N GLY A 78 23.32 -11.26 11.46
CA GLY A 78 22.82 -12.02 10.31
C GLY A 78 21.35 -12.45 10.38
N SER A 79 20.58 -11.98 11.38
CA SER A 79 19.14 -12.26 11.45
C SER A 79 18.42 -11.49 10.35
N GLN A 80 17.76 -12.21 9.44
CA GLN A 80 16.89 -11.61 8.42
C GLN A 80 15.45 -11.58 8.93
N ARG A 81 14.84 -10.39 9.00
CA ARG A 81 13.45 -10.24 9.42
C ARG A 81 12.71 -9.29 8.49
N ALA A 82 11.50 -9.68 8.11
CA ALA A 82 10.59 -8.78 7.43
C ALA A 82 10.21 -7.61 8.36
N LYS A 83 10.24 -6.40 7.81
CA LYS A 83 9.71 -5.19 8.41
C LYS A 83 8.71 -4.59 7.44
N PHE A 84 7.64 -4.00 7.97
CA PHE A 84 6.60 -3.37 7.17
C PHE A 84 6.59 -1.88 7.44
N VAL A 85 6.61 -1.08 6.38
CA VAL A 85 6.53 0.37 6.42
C VAL A 85 5.16 0.77 5.91
N TYR A 86 4.37 1.38 6.79
CA TYR A 86 3.10 1.98 6.43
C TYR A 86 3.33 3.43 5.99
N ILE A 87 2.72 3.82 4.89
CA ILE A 87 2.88 5.14 4.26
C ILE A 87 1.50 5.73 4.05
N ASN A 88 1.28 6.92 4.63
CA ASN A 88 0.23 7.83 4.22
C ASN A 88 0.87 8.94 3.39
N TYR A 89 0.38 9.12 2.17
CA TYR A 89 0.78 10.23 1.33
C TYR A 89 -0.46 11.08 1.02
N VAL A 90 -0.34 12.38 1.29
CA VAL A 90 -1.30 13.40 0.88
C VAL A 90 -0.58 14.30 -0.09
N GLY A 91 -1.02 14.28 -1.35
CA GLY A 91 -0.45 15.13 -2.38
C GLY A 91 -0.62 16.62 -2.05
N VAL A 92 0.33 17.44 -2.47
CA VAL A 92 0.37 18.87 -2.12
C VAL A 92 -0.76 19.70 -2.74
N ALA A 93 -1.50 19.14 -3.70
CA ALA A 93 -2.61 19.74 -4.42
C ALA A 93 -3.96 19.03 -4.15
N VAL A 94 -4.05 18.26 -3.05
CA VAL A 94 -5.30 17.66 -2.54
C VAL A 94 -6.17 18.71 -1.86
#